data_AF-A0A6P3IHQ7-F1
#
_entry.id   AF-A0A6P3IHQ7-F1
#
_cell.length_a   1.000
_cell.length_b   1.000
_cell.length_c   1.000
_cell.angle_alpha   90.00
_cell.angle_beta   90.00
_cell.angle_gamma   90.00
#
_symmetry.space_group_name_H-M   'P 1'
#
loop_
_entity.id
_entity.type
_entity.pdbx_description
1 polymer ?
#
loop_
_entity_poly.entity_id
_entity_poly.type
_entity_poly.pdbx_seq_one_letter_code
_entity_poly.pdbx_strand_id
1 'polypeptide(L)'
;MEGAVEAGERAAREVLNALGKLSAKDIWIQEPEAEDVPAVEITPSFWERNLPSVSGLLKIVGFSTSITALWFVMYRFRLLSRS
;
A
#
# COMPACT_ATOMS: atom_id res chain seq x y z
N MET A 1 -1.30 10.94 20.69
CA MET A 1 -2.33 11.30 21.71
C MET A 1 -3.71 11.44 21.06
N GLU A 2 -3.77 11.61 19.73
CA GLU A 2 -4.97 11.58 18.87
C GLU A 2 -6.02 10.56 19.29
N GLY A 3 -5.67 9.27 19.34
CA GLY A 3 -6.65 8.22 19.65
C GLY A 3 -7.31 8.37 21.02
N ALA A 4 -6.66 9.02 21.99
CA ALA A 4 -7.26 9.29 23.30
C ALA A 4 -8.27 10.45 23.25
N VAL A 5 -7.96 11.49 22.48
CA VAL A 5 -8.86 12.64 22.27
C VAL A 5 -10.07 12.20 21.46
N GLU A 6 -9.86 11.55 20.31
CA GLU A 6 -10.93 11.04 19.45
C GLU A 6 -11.88 10.10 20.22
N ALA A 7 -11.33 9.14 20.97
CA ALA A 7 -12.14 8.20 21.74
C ALA A 7 -12.91 8.90 22.89
N GLY A 8 -12.27 9.84 23.59
CA GLY A 8 -12.90 10.59 24.68
C GLY A 8 -14.06 11.46 24.19
N GLU A 9 -13.84 12.21 23.11
CA GLU A 9 -14.90 13.05 22.54
C GLU A 9 -16.03 12.22 21.94
N ARG A 10 -15.71 11.11 21.25
CA ARG A 10 -16.74 10.20 20.73
C ARG A 10 -17.61 9.63 21.85
N ALA A 11 -17.01 9.17 22.95
CA ALA A 11 -17.76 8.65 24.09
C ALA A 11 -18.68 9.72 24.70
N ALA A 12 -18.23 10.98 24.78
CA ALA A 12 -19.08 12.08 25.22
C ALA A 12 -20.26 12.32 24.26
N ARG A 13 -20.05 12.25 22.95
CA ARG A 13 -21.10 12.40 21.93
C ARG A 13 -22.11 11.25 21.96
N GLU A 14 -21.68 10.03 22.23
CA GLU A 14 -22.58 8.88 22.44
C GLU A 14 -23.51 9.10 23.64
N VAL A 15 -22.98 9.62 24.75
CA VAL A 15 -23.80 9.99 25.92
C VAL A 15 -24.78 11.11 25.59
N LEU A 16 -24.34 12.16 24.87
CA LEU A 16 -25.20 13.27 24.47
C LEU A 16 -26.31 12.83 23.51
N ASN A 17 -26.04 11.87 22.64
CA ASN A 17 -27.04 11.25 21.79
C ASN A 17 -28.09 10.49 22.61
N ALA A 18 -27.65 9.67 23.57
CA ALA A 18 -28.56 8.94 24.46
C ALA A 18 -29.46 9.88 25.29
N LEU A 19 -28.97 11.10 25.58
CA LEU A 19 -29.74 12.16 26.23
C LEU A 19 -30.63 12.97 25.29
N GLY A 20 -30.70 12.61 23.99
CA GLY A 20 -31.52 13.27 22.98
C GLY A 20 -31.04 14.66 22.57
N LYS A 21 -29.80 15.04 22.94
CA LYS A 21 -29.24 16.38 22.63
C LYS A 21 -28.49 16.44 21.31
N LEU A 22 -28.22 15.29 20.70
CA LEU A 22 -27.37 15.16 19.52
C LEU A 22 -27.94 14.08 18.61
N SER A 23 -27.86 14.26 17.29
CA SER A 23 -28.35 13.24 16.35
C SER A 23 -27.35 12.09 16.22
N ALA A 24 -27.79 10.91 15.77
CA ALA A 24 -26.87 9.77 15.59
C ALA A 24 -25.79 10.03 14.53
N LYS A 25 -26.04 10.97 13.62
CA LYS A 25 -25.10 11.36 12.56
C LYS A 25 -23.94 12.19 13.10
N ASP A 26 -24.16 12.89 14.21
CA ASP A 26 -23.18 13.82 14.79
C ASP A 26 -22.24 13.14 15.80
N ILE A 27 -22.39 11.82 16.04
CA ILE A 27 -21.48 11.06 16.92
C ILE A 27 -20.10 10.93 16.28
N TRP A 28 -20.08 10.70 14.97
CA TRP A 28 -18.87 10.45 14.18
C TRP A 28 -18.57 11.67 13.33
N ILE A 29 -17.72 12.54 13.85
CA ILE A 29 -17.31 13.77 13.19
C ILE A 29 -15.89 13.57 12.66
N GLN A 30 -15.64 13.99 11.43
CA GLN A 30 -14.28 14.08 10.91
C GLN A 30 -13.66 15.40 11.37
N GLU A 31 -12.53 15.30 12.05
CA GLU A 31 -11.72 16.46 12.42
C GLU A 31 -11.20 17.13 11.14
N PRO A 32 -11.35 18.46 10.98
CA PRO A 32 -10.70 19.17 9.88
C PRO A 32 -9.18 19.05 10.01
N GLU A 33 -8.49 19.10 8.88
CA GLU A 33 -7.02 19.08 8.85
C GLU A 33 -6.45 20.32 9.56
N ALA A 34 -5.38 20.14 10.33
CA ALA A 34 -4.74 21.23 11.05
C ALA A 34 -3.98 22.15 10.09
N GLU A 35 -4.32 23.44 10.06
CA GLU A 35 -3.65 24.44 9.19
C GLU A 35 -2.17 24.61 9.54
N ASP A 36 -1.81 24.48 10.81
CA ASP A 36 -0.43 24.65 11.29
C ASP A 36 0.47 23.44 11.01
N VAL A 37 -0.11 22.25 10.86
CA VAL A 37 0.61 20.99 10.65
C VAL A 37 -0.13 20.16 9.58
N PRO A 38 0.02 20.53 8.30
CA PRO A 38 -0.67 19.83 7.21
C PRO A 38 -0.09 18.42 7.02
N ALA A 39 -0.97 17.49 6.65
CA ALA A 39 -0.63 16.12 6.32
C ALA A 39 -0.08 16.05 4.89
N VAL A 40 1.24 16.13 4.75
CA VAL A 40 1.91 15.95 3.46
C VAL A 40 1.73 14.52 2.96
N GLU A 41 1.33 14.35 1.70
CA GLU A 41 1.15 13.05 1.08
C GLU A 41 2.43 12.22 1.08
N ILE A 42 2.33 10.96 1.53
CA ILE A 42 3.43 10.00 1.48
C ILE A 42 3.44 9.35 0.10
N THR A 43 4.37 9.77 -0.76
CA THR A 43 4.49 9.26 -2.12
C THR A 43 5.64 8.25 -2.23
N PRO A 44 5.36 6.95 -2.39
CA PRO A 44 6.43 5.98 -2.61
C PRO A 44 7.01 6.14 -4.02
N SER A 45 8.32 6.05 -4.10
CA SER A 45 9.10 6.09 -5.33
C SER A 45 8.81 4.90 -6.24
N PHE A 46 9.22 5.02 -7.51
CA PHE A 46 9.08 3.93 -8.48
C PHE A 46 9.74 2.63 -8.00
N TRP A 47 10.90 2.72 -7.36
CA TRP A 47 11.63 1.54 -6.87
C TRP A 47 10.99 0.93 -5.63
N GLU A 48 10.48 1.72 -4.70
CA GLU A 48 9.75 1.20 -3.53
C GLU A 48 8.50 0.41 -3.95
N ARG A 49 7.88 0.77 -5.08
CA ARG A 49 6.72 0.06 -5.64
C ARG A 49 7.09 -1.18 -6.45
N ASN A 50 8.18 -1.14 -7.21
CA ASN A 50 8.47 -2.15 -8.25
C ASN A 50 9.65 -3.07 -7.93
N LEU A 51 10.47 -2.77 -6.93
CA LEU A 51 11.54 -3.69 -6.53
C LEU A 51 10.94 -5.00 -6.03
N PRO A 52 11.37 -6.15 -6.57
CA PRO A 52 10.85 -7.43 -6.13
C PRO A 52 11.32 -7.72 -4.71
N SER A 53 10.50 -8.47 -3.97
CA SER A 53 10.94 -9.10 -2.73
C SER A 53 12.05 -10.12 -2.99
N VAL A 54 12.75 -10.59 -1.94
CA VAL A 54 13.80 -11.61 -2.08
C VAL A 54 13.29 -12.86 -2.81
N SER A 55 12.08 -13.33 -2.49
CA SER A 55 11.46 -14.45 -3.22
C SER A 55 11.12 -14.10 -4.67
N GLY A 56 10.63 -12.88 -4.91
CA GLY A 56 10.37 -12.38 -6.27
C GLY A 56 11.64 -12.33 -7.11
N LEU A 57 12.75 -11.87 -6.53
CA LEU A 57 14.05 -11.83 -7.18
C LEU A 57 14.51 -13.24 -7.56
N LEU A 58 14.44 -14.20 -6.64
CA LEU A 58 14.82 -15.59 -6.93
C LEU A 58 13.98 -16.21 -8.05
N LYS A 59 12.68 -15.89 -8.12
CA LYS A 59 11.81 -16.32 -9.23
C LYS A 59 12.23 -15.71 -10.56
N ILE A 60 12.49 -14.41 -10.60
CA ILE A 60 12.92 -13.69 -11.82
C ILE A 60 14.27 -14.24 -12.28
N VAL A 61 15.23 -14.41 -11.37
CA VAL A 61 16.54 -14.99 -11.68
C VAL A 61 16.37 -16.40 -12.23
N GLY A 62 15.63 -17.28 -11.53
CA GLY A 62 15.40 -18.65 -11.98
C GLY A 62 14.72 -18.74 -13.35
N PHE A 63 13.78 -17.85 -13.64
CA PHE A 63 13.12 -17.77 -14.94
C PHE A 63 14.07 -17.29 -16.04
N SER A 64 14.83 -16.22 -15.78
CA SER A 64 15.80 -15.65 -16.72
C SER A 64 16.93 -16.63 -17.06
N THR A 65 17.43 -17.38 -16.08
CA THR A 65 18.48 -18.39 -16.29
C THR A 65 17.95 -19.57 -17.09
N SER A 66 16.71 -20.01 -16.83
CA SER A 66 16.06 -21.09 -17.59
C SER A 66 15.88 -20.71 -19.07
N ILE A 67 15.39 -19.49 -19.35
CA ILE A 67 15.25 -18.98 -20.72
C ILE A 67 16.62 -18.89 -21.39
N THR A 68 17.62 -18.35 -20.68
CA THR A 68 18.97 -18.19 -21.24
C THR A 68 19.60 -19.54 -21.55
N ALA A 69 19.42 -20.54 -20.69
CA ALA A 69 19.88 -21.91 -20.93
C ALA A 69 19.18 -22.54 -22.14
N LEU A 70 17.85 -22.38 -22.26
CA LEU A 70 17.10 -22.86 -23.41
C LEU A 70 17.57 -22.18 -24.70
N TRP A 71 17.76 -20.87 -24.68
CA TRP A 71 18.27 -20.10 -25.81
C TRP A 71 19.66 -20.58 -26.24
N PHE A 72 20.56 -20.81 -25.27
CA PHE A 72 21.90 -21.33 -25.53
C PHE A 72 21.86 -22.71 -26.21
N VAL A 73 21.00 -23.61 -25.73
CA VAL A 73 20.77 -24.92 -26.33
C VAL A 73 20.26 -24.77 -27.77
N MET A 74 19.22 -23.97 -27.99
CA MET A 74 18.66 -23.74 -29.33
C MET A 74 19.69 -23.15 -30.30
N TYR A 75 20.52 -22.22 -29.82
CA TYR A 75 21.62 -21.66 -30.60
C TYR A 75 22.66 -22.71 -30.96
N ARG A 76 23.05 -23.56 -29.99
CA ARG A 76 24.06 -24.60 -30.20
C ARG A 76 23.61 -25.67 -31.20
N PHE A 77 22.33 -26.05 -31.14
CA PHE A 77 21.74 -27.02 -32.07
C PHE A 77 21.26 -26.41 -33.38
N ARG A 78 21.53 -25.11 -33.64
CA ARG A 78 21.09 -24.37 -34.84
C ARG A 78 19.58 -24.50 -35.12
N LEU A 79 18.78 -24.67 -34.07
CA LEU A 79 17.32 -24.81 -34.16
C LEU A 79 16.63 -23.47 -34.41
N LEU A 80 17.33 -22.36 -34.16
CA LEU A 80 16.92 -21.03 -34.60
C LEU A 80 17.40 -20.86 -36.05
N SER A 81 16.49 -21.14 -36.99
CA SER A 81 16.65 -20.80 -38.41
C SER A 81 17.10 -19.34 -38.53
N ARG A 82 18.27 -19.11 -39.15
CA ARG A 82 18.61 -17.80 -39.70
C ARG A 82 17.75 -17.63 -40.94
N SER A 83 16.65 -16.88 -40.81
CA SER A 83 16.08 -16.19 -41.98
C SER A 83 16.98 -15.04 -42.39
#